data_AF-A0A950M291-F1
#
_entry.id   AF-A0A950M291-F1
#
_cell.length_a   1.000
_cell.length_b   1.000
_cell.length_c   1.000
_cell.angle_alpha   90.00
_cell.angle_beta   90.00
_cell.angle_gamma   90.00
#
_symmetry.space_group_name_H-M   'P 1'
#
loop_
_entity.id
_entity.type
_entity.pdbx_description
1 polymer ?
#
loop_
_entity_poly.entity_id
_entity_poly.type
_entity_poly.pdbx_seq_one_letter_code
_entity_poly.pdbx_strand_id
1 'polypeptide(L)'
;HWLALTATLAFEAGLLLVAANTGFLGGPSVLANMATDSWVPHKFRYLSTRLVTQNGLMVMGIAAFALLLWSAGKVDLLVVLYSINVFLTFSLSLAGLCLYWWKQKRAGQPWMGRMLLSLIGLFVTAGILVVTVIEKFNEGGWMTILITALVIALCLVVRIHYRETKEKIRMVDRVFADQPFGSHVGPVEPAPDAQTAVFIVGNSRGGGLHALLWVQRMFPGHFKNFIFINARTVDSHAYGGEGVLEQMRVEANATLKFFVDFCHSHGMASSSMLSFGTDVVDQVTELCNETSRQYPNSIFFTSKLIFESDNWFARLLHNQAALAIQRRLHFDGLQMVVLPMKV
;
A
#
# COMPACT_ATOMS: atom_id res chain seq x y z
N HIS A 1 -55.53 -5.02 -7.61
CA HIS A 1 -54.90 -4.38 -6.43
C HIS A 1 -53.70 -5.15 -5.92
N TRP A 2 -53.83 -6.43 -5.51
CA TRP A 2 -52.69 -7.24 -5.03
C TRP A 2 -51.52 -7.38 -6.02
N LEU A 3 -51.81 -7.64 -7.30
CA LEU A 3 -50.76 -7.73 -8.35
C LEU A 3 -49.98 -6.43 -8.53
N ALA A 4 -50.65 -5.28 -8.42
CA ALA A 4 -49.99 -3.97 -8.55
C ALA A 4 -49.12 -3.65 -7.31
N LEU A 5 -49.57 -4.05 -6.12
CA LEU A 5 -48.81 -3.89 -4.88
C LEU A 5 -47.59 -4.81 -4.83
N THR A 6 -47.73 -6.07 -5.26
CA THR A 6 -46.57 -6.98 -5.37
C THR A 6 -45.58 -6.53 -6.43
N ALA A 7 -46.06 -6.00 -7.56
CA ALA A 7 -45.19 -5.46 -8.59
C ALA A 7 -44.41 -4.23 -8.11
N THR A 8 -45.07 -3.29 -7.43
CA THR A 8 -44.41 -2.08 -6.88
C THR A 8 -43.37 -2.44 -5.82
N LEU A 9 -43.69 -3.32 -4.86
CA LEU A 9 -42.71 -3.80 -3.88
C LEU A 9 -41.52 -4.53 -4.53
N ALA A 10 -41.77 -5.32 -5.58
CA ALA A 10 -40.70 -5.99 -6.32
C ALA A 10 -39.77 -4.99 -7.04
N PHE A 11 -40.34 -3.93 -7.64
CA PHE A 11 -39.54 -2.86 -8.26
C PHE A 11 -38.74 -2.06 -7.23
N GLU A 12 -39.32 -1.73 -6.06
CA GLU A 12 -38.61 -1.06 -4.97
C GLU A 12 -37.45 -1.92 -4.45
N ALA A 13 -37.67 -3.21 -4.23
CA ALA A 13 -36.62 -4.15 -3.84
C ALA A 13 -35.53 -4.25 -4.91
N GLY A 14 -35.90 -4.28 -6.19
CA GLY A 14 -34.97 -4.27 -7.32
C GLY A 14 -34.11 -3.00 -7.36
N LEU A 15 -34.71 -1.82 -7.14
CA LEU A 15 -33.98 -0.55 -7.09
C LEU A 15 -32.98 -0.51 -5.93
N LEU A 16 -33.38 -0.97 -4.73
CA LEU A 16 -32.50 -1.06 -3.57
C LEU A 16 -31.34 -2.04 -3.79
N LEU A 17 -31.60 -3.17 -4.47
CA LEU A 17 -30.57 -4.16 -4.79
C LEU A 17 -29.54 -3.60 -5.79
N VAL A 18 -30.01 -2.88 -6.82
CA VAL A 18 -29.11 -2.20 -7.77
C VAL A 18 -28.31 -1.10 -7.07
N ALA A 19 -28.93 -0.31 -6.19
CA ALA A 19 -28.25 0.71 -5.41
C ALA A 19 -27.21 0.12 -4.43
N ALA A 20 -27.47 -1.04 -3.83
CA ALA A 20 -26.47 -1.74 -3.03
C ALA A 20 -25.29 -2.19 -3.89
N ASN A 21 -25.54 -2.76 -5.07
CA ASN A 21 -24.50 -3.25 -5.96
C ASN A 21 -23.50 -2.14 -6.37
N THR A 22 -23.95 -0.91 -6.60
CA THR A 22 -23.04 0.21 -6.91
C THR A 22 -22.10 0.52 -5.75
N GLY A 23 -22.58 0.44 -4.51
CA GLY A 23 -21.75 0.59 -3.31
C GLY A 23 -20.69 -0.50 -3.17
N PHE A 24 -21.05 -1.76 -3.43
CA PHE A 24 -20.13 -2.90 -3.38
C PHE A 24 -19.04 -2.85 -4.47
N LEU A 25 -19.35 -2.25 -5.62
CA LEU A 25 -18.38 -2.03 -6.70
C LEU A 25 -17.45 -0.85 -6.42
N GLY A 26 -17.97 0.26 -5.88
CA GLY A 26 -17.18 1.48 -5.63
C GLY A 26 -16.34 1.44 -4.34
N GLY A 27 -16.85 0.81 -3.29
CA GLY A 27 -16.20 0.78 -1.96
C GLY A 27 -14.76 0.27 -1.97
N PRO A 28 -14.47 -0.91 -2.58
CA PRO A 28 -13.11 -1.46 -2.62
C PRO A 28 -12.10 -0.54 -3.31
N SER A 29 -12.51 0.18 -4.36
CA SER A 29 -11.65 1.12 -5.08
C SER A 29 -11.29 2.34 -4.22
N VAL A 30 -12.24 2.88 -3.46
CA VAL A 30 -11.95 3.98 -2.52
C VAL A 30 -10.97 3.53 -1.44
N LEU A 31 -11.20 2.34 -0.87
CA LEU A 31 -10.32 1.79 0.17
C LEU A 31 -8.91 1.51 -0.36
N ALA A 32 -8.78 1.01 -1.59
CA ALA A 32 -7.50 0.80 -2.25
C ALA A 32 -6.74 2.12 -2.48
N ASN A 33 -7.42 3.17 -2.95
CA ASN A 33 -6.82 4.50 -3.11
C ASN A 33 -6.33 5.07 -1.77
N MET A 34 -7.13 4.95 -0.71
CA MET A 34 -6.71 5.35 0.64
C MET A 34 -5.51 4.53 1.16
N ALA A 35 -5.42 3.25 0.79
CA ALA A 35 -4.30 2.38 1.16
C ALA A 35 -3.01 2.77 0.44
N THR A 36 -3.11 3.23 -0.81
CA THR A 36 -1.99 3.79 -1.59
C THR A 36 -1.42 5.03 -0.91
N ASP A 37 -2.30 5.91 -0.40
CA ASP A 37 -1.92 7.10 0.36
C ASP A 37 -1.54 6.82 1.83
N SER A 38 -1.42 5.55 2.23
CA SER A 38 -1.03 5.11 3.58
C SER A 38 -1.99 5.53 4.71
N TRP A 39 -3.27 5.75 4.40
CA TRP A 39 -4.31 6.04 5.42
C TRP A 39 -4.91 4.78 6.05
N VAL A 40 -4.86 3.65 5.35
CA VAL A 40 -5.35 2.34 5.82
C VAL A 40 -4.26 1.28 5.60
N PRO A 41 -4.39 0.07 6.18
CA PRO A 41 -3.42 -1.00 5.99
C PRO A 41 -3.09 -1.27 4.52
N HIS A 42 -1.81 -1.34 4.19
CA HIS A 42 -1.34 -1.50 2.81
C HIS A 42 -1.86 -2.75 2.08
N LYS A 43 -2.32 -3.76 2.83
CA LYS A 43 -2.98 -4.95 2.28
C LYS A 43 -4.23 -4.59 1.45
N PHE A 44 -4.89 -3.48 1.77
CA PHE A 44 -6.06 -3.03 1.04
C PHE A 44 -5.75 -2.44 -0.35
N ARG A 45 -4.48 -2.19 -0.70
CA ARG A 45 -4.10 -1.71 -2.05
C ARG A 45 -4.53 -2.70 -3.15
N TYR A 46 -4.47 -3.99 -2.86
CA TYR A 46 -4.77 -5.05 -3.83
C TYR A 46 -6.27 -5.20 -4.16
N LEU A 47 -7.17 -4.52 -3.44
CA LEU A 47 -8.62 -4.65 -3.59
C LEU A 47 -9.19 -4.12 -4.93
N SER A 48 -8.46 -3.26 -5.64
CA SER A 48 -8.95 -2.61 -6.86
C SER A 48 -8.50 -3.30 -8.16
N THR A 49 -7.71 -4.37 -8.09
CA THR A 49 -7.28 -5.09 -9.30
C THR A 49 -8.36 -6.07 -9.74
N ARG A 50 -8.63 -6.13 -11.05
CA ARG A 50 -9.72 -6.95 -11.66
C ARG A 50 -9.64 -8.45 -11.30
N LEU A 51 -8.47 -8.93 -10.87
CA LEU A 51 -8.20 -10.32 -10.47
C LEU A 51 -8.28 -10.58 -8.94
N VAL A 52 -8.34 -9.55 -8.08
CA VAL A 52 -8.43 -9.68 -6.61
C VAL A 52 -9.66 -8.94 -6.05
N THR A 53 -10.72 -8.83 -6.86
CA THR A 53 -12.02 -8.25 -6.45
C THR A 53 -12.74 -9.08 -5.38
N GLN A 54 -12.40 -10.37 -5.25
CA GLN A 54 -13.04 -11.29 -4.29
C GLN A 54 -12.79 -10.88 -2.84
N ASN A 55 -11.57 -10.45 -2.50
CA ASN A 55 -11.24 -10.01 -1.15
C ASN A 55 -11.90 -8.66 -0.81
N GLY A 56 -12.09 -7.79 -1.81
CA GLY A 56 -12.75 -6.50 -1.61
C GLY A 56 -14.24 -6.60 -1.33
N LEU A 57 -14.94 -7.42 -2.12
CA LEU A 57 -16.35 -7.70 -1.85
C LEU A 57 -16.54 -8.36 -0.49
N MET A 58 -15.65 -9.27 -0.09
CA MET A 58 -15.73 -9.94 1.21
C MET A 58 -15.56 -8.94 2.37
N VAL A 59 -14.59 -8.02 2.28
CA VAL A 59 -14.39 -6.96 3.28
C VAL A 59 -15.62 -6.06 3.39
N MET A 60 -16.17 -5.61 2.26
CA MET A 60 -17.38 -4.78 2.24
C MET A 60 -18.60 -5.54 2.77
N GLY A 61 -18.70 -6.83 2.46
CA GLY A 61 -19.79 -7.71 2.93
C GLY A 61 -19.74 -7.92 4.43
N ILE A 62 -18.56 -8.19 4.99
CA ILE A 62 -18.36 -8.32 6.44
C ILE A 62 -18.65 -6.98 7.13
N ALA A 63 -18.21 -5.85 6.58
CA ALA A 63 -18.50 -4.54 7.16
C ALA A 63 -20.00 -4.20 7.13
N ALA A 64 -20.68 -4.45 6.00
CA ALA A 64 -22.12 -4.26 5.87
C ALA A 64 -22.89 -5.18 6.84
N PHE A 65 -22.48 -6.45 6.94
CA PHE A 65 -23.07 -7.41 7.87
C PHE A 65 -22.87 -6.99 9.35
N ALA A 66 -21.68 -6.53 9.71
CA ALA A 66 -21.39 -6.02 11.04
C ALA A 66 -22.26 -4.80 11.38
N LEU A 67 -22.44 -3.87 10.43
CA LEU A 67 -23.34 -2.72 10.61
C LEU A 67 -24.80 -3.14 10.74
N LEU A 68 -25.26 -4.16 9.99
CA LEU A 68 -26.62 -4.70 10.12
C LEU A 68 -26.85 -5.35 11.49
N LEU A 69 -25.90 -6.16 11.97
CA LEU A 69 -25.98 -6.77 13.30
C LEU A 69 -25.97 -5.71 14.40
N TRP A 70 -25.11 -4.71 14.29
CA TRP A 70 -24.99 -3.64 15.28
C TRP A 70 -26.23 -2.74 15.33
N SER A 71 -26.80 -2.40 14.17
CA SER A 71 -28.01 -1.58 14.07
C SER A 71 -29.30 -2.35 14.34
N ALA A 72 -29.23 -3.68 14.45
CA ALA A 72 -30.38 -4.58 14.50
C ALA A 72 -31.39 -4.35 13.35
N GLY A 73 -30.92 -3.87 12.20
CA GLY A 73 -31.75 -3.55 11.03
C GLY A 73 -32.62 -2.30 11.17
N LYS A 74 -32.35 -1.41 12.13
CA LYS A 74 -33.09 -0.13 12.28
C LYS A 74 -32.76 0.83 11.14
N VAL A 75 -33.70 0.96 10.20
CA VAL A 75 -33.54 1.81 9.00
C VAL A 75 -33.33 3.27 9.37
N ASP A 76 -34.01 3.79 10.38
CA ASP A 76 -33.91 5.21 10.79
C ASP A 76 -32.46 5.60 11.12
N LEU A 77 -31.77 4.77 11.89
CA LEU A 77 -30.37 5.02 12.26
C LEU A 77 -29.44 4.91 11.04
N LEU A 78 -29.67 3.93 10.17
CA LEU A 78 -28.89 3.74 8.94
C LEU A 78 -29.05 4.91 7.97
N VAL A 79 -30.27 5.45 7.84
CA VAL A 79 -30.56 6.61 7.00
C VAL A 79 -29.86 7.85 7.55
N VAL A 80 -29.92 8.09 8.87
CA VAL A 80 -29.20 9.21 9.50
C VAL A 80 -27.68 9.08 9.32
N LEU A 81 -27.13 7.87 9.52
CA LEU A 81 -25.72 7.57 9.30
C LEU A 81 -25.28 7.86 7.86
N TYR A 82 -26.08 7.43 6.89
CA TYR A 82 -25.82 7.67 5.47
C TYR A 82 -25.90 9.16 5.13
N SER A 83 -26.99 9.85 5.50
CA SER A 83 -27.22 11.25 5.15
C SER A 83 -26.13 12.16 5.69
N ILE A 84 -25.73 12.01 6.96
CA ILE A 84 -24.66 12.83 7.54
C ILE A 84 -23.34 12.64 6.78
N ASN A 85 -22.95 11.41 6.47
CA ASN A 85 -21.68 11.14 5.77
C ASN A 85 -21.71 11.61 4.30
N VAL A 86 -22.85 11.49 3.59
CA VAL A 86 -23.00 12.01 2.23
C VAL A 86 -22.90 13.53 2.21
N PHE A 87 -23.59 14.24 3.10
CA PHE A 87 -23.48 15.70 3.14
C PHE A 87 -22.10 16.16 3.60
N LEU A 88 -21.48 15.45 4.57
CA LEU A 88 -20.10 15.70 4.97
C LEU A 88 -19.13 15.57 3.80
N THR A 89 -19.20 14.49 3.03
CA THR A 89 -18.33 14.28 1.86
C THR A 89 -18.56 15.30 0.75
N PHE A 90 -19.80 15.71 0.49
CA PHE A 90 -20.10 16.79 -0.44
C PHE A 90 -19.55 18.14 0.04
N SER A 91 -19.75 18.49 1.31
CA SER A 91 -19.19 19.72 1.88
C SER A 91 -17.66 19.72 1.82
N LEU A 92 -16.99 18.61 2.16
CA LEU A 92 -15.52 18.51 2.05
C LEU A 92 -15.05 18.63 0.60
N SER A 93 -15.75 17.98 -0.35
CA SER A 93 -15.39 18.03 -1.78
C SER A 93 -15.55 19.43 -2.36
N LEU A 94 -16.64 20.13 -2.03
CA LEU A 94 -16.90 21.50 -2.46
C LEU A 94 -15.92 22.48 -1.81
N ALA A 95 -15.61 22.30 -0.52
CA ALA A 95 -14.56 23.08 0.15
C ALA A 95 -13.19 22.88 -0.53
N GLY A 96 -12.84 21.65 -0.88
CA GLY A 96 -11.64 21.32 -1.65
C GLY A 96 -11.62 21.99 -3.02
N LEU A 97 -12.76 22.00 -3.73
CA LEU A 97 -12.91 22.67 -5.02
C LEU A 97 -12.78 24.19 -4.90
N CYS A 98 -13.34 24.80 -3.85
CA CYS A 98 -13.14 26.22 -3.54
C CYS A 98 -11.66 26.55 -3.33
N LEU A 99 -10.95 25.74 -2.54
CA LEU A 99 -9.50 25.91 -2.31
C LEU A 99 -8.69 25.71 -3.60
N TYR A 100 -9.08 24.75 -4.44
CA TYR A 100 -8.46 24.50 -5.74
C TYR A 100 -8.58 25.73 -6.65
N TRP A 101 -9.80 26.26 -6.84
CA TRP A 101 -9.99 27.47 -7.65
C TRP A 101 -9.29 28.69 -7.06
N TRP A 102 -9.20 28.80 -5.74
CA TRP A 102 -8.46 29.88 -5.07
C TRP A 102 -6.95 29.82 -5.35
N LYS A 103 -6.35 28.62 -5.39
CA LYS A 103 -4.93 28.45 -5.72
C LYS A 103 -4.65 28.67 -7.21
N GLN A 104 -5.60 28.31 -8.08
CA GLN A 104 -5.45 28.41 -9.54
C GLN A 104 -5.71 29.82 -10.12
N LYS A 105 -5.85 30.84 -9.27
CA LYS A 105 -6.12 32.26 -9.66
C LYS A 105 -5.17 32.82 -10.73
N ARG A 106 -3.98 32.25 -10.89
CA ARG A 106 -2.94 32.73 -11.84
C ARG A 106 -3.09 32.20 -13.28
N ALA A 107 -4.02 31.28 -13.55
CA ALA A 107 -4.07 30.56 -14.83
C ALA A 107 -5.06 31.12 -15.89
N GLY A 108 -5.53 32.37 -15.76
CA GLY A 108 -6.26 33.08 -16.82
C GLY A 108 -7.66 32.58 -17.22
N GLN A 109 -8.15 31.46 -16.67
CA GLN A 109 -9.51 30.95 -16.87
C GLN A 109 -10.56 31.68 -16.02
N PRO A 110 -11.88 31.62 -16.33
CA PRO A 110 -12.95 32.21 -15.52
C PRO A 110 -13.13 31.45 -14.19
N TRP A 111 -12.17 31.62 -13.28
CA TRP A 111 -12.12 30.99 -11.96
C TRP A 111 -13.22 31.52 -11.03
N MET A 112 -13.61 32.78 -11.19
CA MET A 112 -14.51 33.47 -10.27
C MET A 112 -15.94 32.94 -10.32
N GLY A 113 -16.47 32.64 -11.51
CA GLY A 113 -17.80 32.06 -11.67
C GLY A 113 -17.89 30.62 -11.13
N ARG A 114 -16.89 29.79 -11.42
CA ARG A 114 -16.82 28.40 -10.92
C ARG A 114 -16.60 28.35 -9.40
N MET A 115 -15.80 29.27 -8.87
CA MET A 115 -15.61 29.42 -7.43
C MET A 115 -16.91 29.83 -6.74
N LEU A 116 -17.63 30.82 -7.27
CA LEU A 116 -18.91 31.27 -6.69
C LEU A 116 -19.95 30.14 -6.67
N LEU A 117 -20.07 29.39 -7.77
CA LEU A 117 -20.96 28.22 -7.84
C LEU A 117 -20.59 27.16 -6.79
N SER A 118 -19.29 26.85 -6.67
CA SER A 118 -18.79 25.88 -5.68
C SER A 118 -19.05 26.35 -4.25
N LEU A 119 -18.92 27.66 -4.00
CA LEU A 119 -19.14 28.28 -2.69
C LEU A 119 -20.61 28.27 -2.30
N ILE A 120 -21.53 28.59 -3.24
CA ILE A 120 -22.97 28.47 -3.01
C ILE A 120 -23.32 27.02 -2.69
N GLY A 121 -22.82 26.06 -3.46
CA GLY A 121 -23.01 24.64 -3.19
C GLY A 121 -22.48 24.23 -1.81
N LEU A 122 -21.32 24.75 -1.41
CA LEU A 122 -20.74 24.51 -0.08
C LEU A 122 -21.66 25.03 1.02
N PHE A 123 -22.20 26.24 0.90
CA PHE A 123 -23.14 26.80 1.87
C PHE A 123 -24.42 25.97 1.99
N VAL A 124 -25.00 25.55 0.85
CA VAL A 124 -26.21 24.72 0.84
C VAL A 124 -25.95 23.37 1.50
N THR A 125 -24.89 22.66 1.10
CA THR A 125 -24.57 21.33 1.64
C THR A 125 -24.16 21.39 3.10
N ALA A 126 -23.35 22.37 3.50
CA ALA A 126 -22.95 22.57 4.89
C ALA A 126 -24.15 22.97 5.76
N GLY A 127 -25.06 23.81 5.24
CA GLY A 127 -26.31 24.15 5.92
C GLY A 127 -27.18 22.92 6.17
N ILE A 128 -27.40 22.09 5.15
CA ILE A 128 -28.16 20.83 5.30
C ILE A 128 -27.47 19.89 6.29
N LEU A 129 -26.14 19.78 6.25
CA LEU A 129 -25.38 18.97 7.20
C LEU A 129 -25.61 19.44 8.64
N VAL A 130 -25.51 20.74 8.89
CA VAL A 130 -25.71 21.33 10.23
C VAL A 130 -27.14 21.09 10.72
N VAL A 131 -28.15 21.36 9.89
CA VAL A 131 -29.56 21.11 10.23
C VAL A 131 -29.80 19.63 10.51
N THR A 132 -29.29 18.74 9.66
CA THR A 132 -29.45 17.28 9.82
C THR A 132 -28.82 16.81 11.13
N VAL A 133 -27.62 17.30 11.47
CA VAL A 133 -26.93 16.95 12.71
C VAL A 133 -27.70 17.40 13.95
N ILE A 134 -28.30 18.60 13.91
CA ILE A 134 -29.05 19.16 15.03
C ILE A 134 -30.40 18.44 15.19
N GLU A 135 -31.19 18.34 14.11
CA GLU A 135 -32.53 17.75 14.13
C GLU A 135 -32.49 16.25 14.44
N LYS A 136 -31.56 15.51 13.82
CA LYS A 136 -31.43 14.06 14.00
C LYS A 136 -30.51 13.67 15.14
N PHE A 137 -30.13 14.61 16.02
CA PHE A 137 -29.23 14.34 17.14
C PHE A 137 -29.76 13.21 18.03
N ASN A 138 -31.04 13.27 18.41
CA ASN A 138 -31.68 12.26 19.27
C ASN A 138 -32.02 10.94 18.56
N GLU A 139 -32.17 10.96 17.24
CA GLU A 139 -32.47 9.76 16.42
C GLU A 139 -31.22 8.92 16.08
N GLY A 140 -30.03 9.35 16.52
CA GLY A 140 -28.77 8.65 16.26
C GLY A 140 -27.67 9.51 15.61
N GLY A 141 -27.90 10.81 15.46
CA GLY A 141 -26.90 11.75 14.92
C GLY A 141 -25.62 11.81 15.74
N TRP A 142 -25.71 11.80 17.07
CA TRP A 142 -24.51 11.78 17.95
C TRP A 142 -23.69 10.50 17.76
N MET A 143 -24.37 9.36 17.58
CA MET A 143 -23.74 8.05 17.38
C MET A 143 -23.06 7.98 16.03
N THR A 144 -23.68 8.55 15.00
CA THR A 144 -23.09 8.71 13.67
C THR A 144 -21.79 9.51 13.72
N ILE A 145 -21.80 10.68 14.38
CA ILE A 145 -20.60 11.52 14.51
C ILE A 145 -19.49 10.76 15.22
N LEU A 146 -19.82 10.03 16.29
CA LEU A 146 -18.87 9.22 17.04
C LEU A 146 -18.25 8.13 16.17
N ILE A 147 -19.05 7.39 15.40
CA ILE A 147 -18.56 6.33 14.51
C ILE A 147 -17.65 6.90 13.43
N THR A 148 -18.09 7.97 12.75
CA THR A 148 -17.27 8.62 11.71
C THR A 148 -15.96 9.15 12.31
N ALA A 149 -16.00 9.79 13.48
CA ALA A 149 -14.81 10.27 14.16
C ALA A 149 -13.86 9.14 14.57
N LEU A 150 -14.39 8.00 15.03
CA LEU A 150 -13.60 6.81 15.38
C LEU A 150 -12.88 6.24 14.15
N VAL A 151 -13.57 6.13 13.02
CA VAL A 151 -12.97 5.65 11.76
C VAL A 151 -11.88 6.61 11.30
N ILE A 152 -12.11 7.93 11.37
CA ILE A 152 -11.10 8.95 11.03
C ILE A 152 -9.88 8.82 11.96
N ALA A 153 -10.10 8.67 13.28
CA ALA A 153 -9.04 8.52 14.26
C ALA A 153 -8.19 7.27 14.00
N LEU A 154 -8.83 6.13 13.67
CA LEU A 154 -8.11 4.91 13.29
C LEU A 154 -7.22 5.12 12.06
N CYS A 155 -7.75 5.77 11.01
CA CYS A 155 -6.97 6.10 9.82
C CYS A 155 -5.79 7.03 10.13
N LEU A 156 -5.98 8.01 11.02
CA LEU A 156 -4.91 8.92 11.46
C LEU A 156 -3.82 8.19 12.24
N VAL A 157 -4.19 7.30 13.16
CA VAL A 157 -3.23 6.48 13.93
C VAL A 157 -2.39 5.62 12.97
N VAL A 158 -3.03 4.97 12.00
CA VAL A 158 -2.33 4.17 10.98
C VAL A 158 -1.36 5.04 10.17
N ARG A 159 -1.79 6.23 9.74
CA ARG A 159 -0.95 7.15 8.97
C ARG A 159 0.24 7.67 9.77
N ILE A 160 0.04 8.02 11.04
CA ILE A 160 1.11 8.46 11.94
C ILE A 160 2.13 7.33 12.11
N HIS A 161 1.66 6.11 12.38
CA HIS A 161 2.52 4.94 12.52
C HIS A 161 3.39 4.67 11.28
N TYR A 162 2.80 4.75 10.08
CA TYR A 162 3.57 4.60 8.84
C TYR A 162 4.57 5.74 8.61
N ARG A 163 4.22 6.98 8.97
CA ARG A 163 5.14 8.12 8.88
C ARG A 163 6.35 7.95 9.78
N GLU A 164 6.13 7.61 11.06
CA GLU A 164 7.20 7.33 12.01
C GLU A 164 8.09 6.18 11.54
N THR A 165 7.48 5.09 11.04
CA THR A 165 8.22 3.95 10.49
C THR A 165 9.10 4.35 9.31
N LYS A 166 8.57 5.18 8.38
CA LYS A 166 9.32 5.68 7.23
C LYS A 166 10.48 6.58 7.65
N GLU A 167 10.30 7.40 8.68
CA GLU A 167 11.36 8.25 9.23
C GLU A 167 12.47 7.42 9.87
N LYS A 168 12.13 6.39 10.64
CA LYS A 168 13.12 5.47 11.22
C LYS A 168 13.93 4.72 10.15
N ILE A 169 13.26 4.19 9.12
CA ILE A 169 13.93 3.54 7.99
C ILE A 169 14.87 4.52 7.29
N ARG A 170 14.45 5.77 7.09
CA ARG A 170 15.30 6.82 6.48
C ARG A 170 16.52 7.16 7.34
N MET A 171 16.41 7.16 8.67
CA MET A 171 17.55 7.37 9.56
C MET A 171 18.56 6.24 9.40
N VAL A 172 18.10 4.99 9.36
CA VAL A 172 18.96 3.82 9.10
C VAL A 172 19.59 3.89 7.72
N ASP A 173 18.81 4.22 6.68
CA ASP A 173 19.32 4.38 5.32
C ASP A 173 20.43 5.43 5.25
N ARG A 174 20.35 6.54 6.03
CA ARG A 174 21.42 7.54 6.08
C ARG A 174 22.72 7.00 6.66
N VAL A 175 22.64 6.25 7.78
CA VAL A 175 23.83 5.63 8.41
C VAL A 175 24.58 4.74 7.42
N PHE A 176 23.86 4.03 6.55
CA PHE A 176 24.45 3.15 5.54
C PHE A 176 24.75 3.85 4.20
N ALA A 177 24.10 4.98 3.89
CA ALA A 177 24.34 5.73 2.66
C ALA A 177 25.71 6.40 2.63
N ASP A 178 26.27 6.72 3.79
CA ASP A 178 27.59 7.38 3.92
C ASP A 178 28.76 6.38 3.93
N GLN A 179 28.53 5.11 3.63
CA GLN A 179 29.64 4.16 3.47
C GLN A 179 30.51 4.54 2.28
N PRO A 180 31.84 4.67 2.47
CA PRO A 180 32.73 5.03 1.39
C PRO A 180 32.77 3.92 0.34
N PHE A 181 32.76 4.31 -0.94
CA PHE A 181 33.10 3.41 -2.02
C PHE A 181 34.60 3.07 -1.94
N GLY A 182 34.95 1.84 -2.31
CA GLY A 182 36.34 1.43 -2.41
C GLY A 182 37.04 2.02 -3.65
N SER A 183 38.31 1.67 -3.83
CA SER A 183 39.18 2.23 -4.88
C SER A 183 39.09 1.52 -6.23
N HIS A 184 38.35 0.42 -6.36
CA HIS A 184 38.22 -0.30 -7.62
C HIS A 184 37.23 0.38 -8.56
N VAL A 185 37.56 0.45 -9.86
CA VAL A 185 36.79 1.22 -10.87
C VAL A 185 36.22 0.32 -11.97
N GLY A 186 36.59 -0.97 -11.99
CA GLY A 186 36.16 -1.91 -13.04
C GLY A 186 35.02 -2.84 -12.59
N PRO A 187 34.07 -3.18 -13.49
CA PRO A 187 33.06 -4.19 -13.20
C PRO A 187 33.73 -5.55 -13.00
N VAL A 188 33.30 -6.27 -11.96
CA VAL A 188 33.72 -7.66 -11.70
C VAL A 188 32.51 -8.55 -11.92
N GLU A 189 32.55 -9.39 -12.95
CA GLU A 189 31.44 -10.26 -13.31
C GLU A 189 31.42 -11.53 -12.43
N PRO A 190 30.23 -11.95 -11.95
CA PRO A 190 30.09 -13.14 -11.12
C PRO A 190 30.30 -14.43 -11.92
N ALA A 191 30.98 -15.41 -11.31
CA ALA A 191 31.24 -16.72 -11.91
C ALA A 191 30.13 -17.72 -11.55
N PRO A 192 29.39 -18.31 -12.51
CA PRO A 192 28.20 -19.14 -12.24
C PRO A 192 28.37 -20.24 -11.18
N ASP A 193 29.51 -20.94 -11.19
CA ASP A 193 29.76 -22.09 -10.31
C ASP A 193 30.24 -21.71 -8.90
N ALA A 194 30.57 -20.43 -8.67
CA ALA A 194 31.11 -19.99 -7.38
C ALA A 194 30.01 -19.80 -6.31
N GLN A 195 30.40 -19.88 -5.04
CA GLN A 195 29.51 -19.63 -3.91
C GLN A 195 28.92 -18.21 -4.00
N THR A 196 27.59 -18.14 -4.06
CA THR A 196 26.85 -16.92 -4.39
C THR A 196 25.92 -16.51 -3.27
N ALA A 197 26.07 -15.29 -2.76
CA ALA A 197 25.13 -14.68 -1.83
C ALA A 197 24.12 -13.84 -2.63
N VAL A 198 22.84 -14.18 -2.53
CA VAL A 198 21.75 -13.48 -3.21
C VAL A 198 20.98 -12.64 -2.20
N PHE A 199 20.89 -11.33 -2.39
CA PHE A 199 20.23 -10.40 -1.49
C PHE A 199 18.89 -9.95 -2.07
N ILE A 200 17.80 -10.30 -1.39
CA ILE A 200 16.46 -9.77 -1.67
C ILE A 200 16.39 -8.38 -1.04
N VAL A 201 16.52 -7.35 -1.88
CA VAL A 201 16.53 -5.95 -1.45
C VAL A 201 15.20 -5.28 -1.78
N GLY A 202 14.71 -4.46 -0.85
CA GLY A 202 13.53 -3.61 -1.05
C GLY A 202 13.91 -2.19 -1.49
N ASN A 203 13.11 -1.20 -1.10
CA ASN A 203 13.39 0.22 -1.38
C ASN A 203 14.37 0.87 -0.40
N SER A 204 14.71 0.19 0.70
CA SER A 204 15.68 0.68 1.70
C SER A 204 17.07 0.19 1.36
N ARG A 205 18.02 1.12 1.23
CA ARG A 205 19.44 0.82 0.97
C ARG A 205 20.11 0.23 2.22
N GLY A 206 19.78 0.77 3.39
CA GLY A 206 20.35 0.35 4.66
C GLY A 206 20.06 -1.11 5.00
N GLY A 207 18.84 -1.58 4.71
CA GLY A 207 18.50 -2.99 4.87
C GLY A 207 19.38 -3.91 4.01
N GLY A 208 19.60 -3.56 2.74
CA GLY A 208 20.45 -4.37 1.86
C GLY A 208 21.91 -4.33 2.26
N LEU A 209 22.43 -3.16 2.62
CA LEU A 209 23.84 -3.00 2.99
C LEU A 209 24.15 -3.67 4.33
N HIS A 210 23.23 -3.59 5.29
CA HIS A 210 23.34 -4.33 6.56
C HIS A 210 23.47 -5.84 6.31
N ALA A 211 22.64 -6.41 5.43
CA ALA A 211 22.72 -7.82 5.08
C ALA A 211 24.05 -8.17 4.42
N LEU A 212 24.50 -7.37 3.45
CA LEU A 212 25.78 -7.55 2.75
C LEU A 212 26.96 -7.56 3.73
N LEU A 213 27.08 -6.52 4.54
CA LEU A 213 28.18 -6.36 5.51
C LEU A 213 28.15 -7.44 6.59
N TRP A 214 26.95 -7.87 7.01
CA TRP A 214 26.80 -8.97 7.95
C TRP A 214 27.31 -10.29 7.37
N VAL A 215 26.94 -10.61 6.11
CA VAL A 215 27.42 -11.82 5.42
C VAL A 215 28.93 -11.80 5.27
N GLN A 216 29.52 -10.66 4.89
CA GLN A 216 30.97 -10.52 4.81
C GLN A 216 31.69 -10.75 6.15
N ARG A 217 31.09 -10.26 7.25
CA ARG A 217 31.66 -10.40 8.59
C ARG A 217 31.56 -11.83 9.12
N MET A 218 30.42 -12.49 8.89
CA MET A 218 30.14 -13.83 9.42
C MET A 218 30.76 -14.94 8.58
N PHE A 219 30.84 -14.75 7.26
CA PHE A 219 31.37 -15.72 6.30
C PHE A 219 32.53 -15.14 5.47
N PRO A 220 33.64 -14.73 6.13
CA PRO A 220 34.73 -14.03 5.46
C PRO A 220 35.34 -14.91 4.34
N GLY A 221 35.33 -14.39 3.12
CA GLY A 221 35.92 -15.05 1.95
C GLY A 221 35.17 -16.26 1.40
N HIS A 222 34.04 -16.65 1.99
CA HIS A 222 33.24 -17.81 1.56
C HIS A 222 32.51 -17.54 0.24
N PHE A 223 31.77 -16.44 0.17
CA PHE A 223 31.06 -16.02 -1.04
C PHE A 223 31.98 -15.27 -1.98
N LYS A 224 31.89 -15.58 -3.27
CA LYS A 224 32.65 -14.91 -4.35
C LYS A 224 31.75 -14.01 -5.19
N ASN A 225 30.46 -14.34 -5.29
CA ASN A 225 29.47 -13.57 -6.03
C ASN A 225 28.44 -12.94 -5.09
N PHE A 226 28.01 -11.73 -5.42
CA PHE A 226 27.01 -10.95 -4.69
C PHE A 226 25.93 -10.47 -5.65
N ILE A 227 24.76 -11.13 -5.62
CA ILE A 227 23.66 -10.87 -6.55
C ILE A 227 22.55 -10.13 -5.81
N PHE A 228 22.04 -9.04 -6.37
CA PHE A 228 20.95 -8.26 -5.78
C PHE A 228 19.67 -8.43 -6.57
N ILE A 229 18.61 -8.91 -5.92
CA ILE A 229 17.32 -9.12 -6.57
C ILE A 229 16.26 -8.21 -5.96
N ASN A 230 15.45 -7.58 -6.82
CA ASN A 230 14.34 -6.73 -6.43
C ASN A 230 13.11 -7.14 -7.26
N ALA A 231 11.99 -7.38 -6.59
CA ALA A 231 10.72 -7.56 -7.26
C ALA A 231 9.76 -6.48 -6.80
N ARG A 232 9.10 -5.81 -7.75
CA ARG A 232 8.10 -4.77 -7.45
C ARG A 232 6.73 -5.19 -7.95
N THR A 233 5.70 -4.88 -7.16
CA THR A 233 4.33 -4.99 -7.64
C THR A 233 3.96 -3.81 -8.51
N VAL A 234 3.32 -4.12 -9.63
CA VAL A 234 2.72 -3.15 -10.53
C VAL A 234 1.21 -3.34 -10.46
N ASP A 235 0.50 -2.30 -10.04
CA ASP A 235 -0.96 -2.33 -10.07
C ASP A 235 -1.44 -2.39 -11.53
N SER A 236 -2.55 -3.09 -11.78
CA SER A 236 -3.12 -3.19 -13.13
C SER A 236 -3.47 -1.82 -13.75
N HIS A 237 -3.63 -0.77 -12.93
CA HIS A 237 -3.79 0.61 -13.38
C HIS A 237 -2.49 1.25 -13.87
N ALA A 238 -1.33 0.84 -13.33
CA ALA A 238 -0.02 1.29 -13.76
C ALA A 238 0.42 0.66 -15.09
N TYR A 239 -0.13 -0.51 -15.45
CA TYR A 239 0.07 -1.11 -16.78
C TYR A 239 -0.53 -0.27 -17.92
N GLY A 240 -1.50 0.61 -17.64
CA GLY A 240 -2.15 1.48 -18.64
C GLY A 240 -1.46 2.83 -18.86
N GLY A 241 -0.47 3.20 -18.04
CA GLY A 241 0.28 4.45 -18.19
C GLY A 241 1.75 4.15 -18.40
N GLU A 242 2.23 4.19 -19.65
CA GLU A 242 3.62 3.88 -20.04
C GLU A 242 4.67 4.58 -19.17
N GLY A 243 4.36 5.75 -18.59
CA GLY A 243 5.28 6.49 -17.72
C GLY A 243 5.45 5.95 -16.30
N VAL A 244 4.45 5.28 -15.70
CA VAL A 244 4.51 4.89 -14.28
C VAL A 244 5.41 3.66 -14.09
N LEU A 245 5.30 2.67 -14.98
CA LEU A 245 6.17 1.49 -14.96
C LEU A 245 7.63 1.86 -15.21
N GLU A 246 7.88 2.75 -16.18
CA GLU A 246 9.24 3.22 -16.47
C GLU A 246 9.84 4.01 -15.30
N GLN A 247 9.07 4.88 -14.63
CA GLN A 247 9.54 5.54 -13.43
C GLN A 247 9.91 4.54 -12.31
N MET A 248 9.09 3.51 -12.10
CA MET A 248 9.38 2.45 -11.12
C MET A 248 10.63 1.66 -11.49
N ARG A 249 10.84 1.38 -12.79
CA ARG A 249 12.04 0.72 -13.32
C ARG A 249 13.29 1.56 -13.13
N VAL A 250 13.24 2.84 -13.44
CA VAL A 250 14.36 3.77 -13.22
C VAL A 250 14.74 3.84 -11.73
N GLU A 251 13.76 3.96 -10.83
CA GLU A 251 14.02 4.00 -9.38
C GLU A 251 14.59 2.68 -8.84
N ALA A 252 14.05 1.54 -9.29
CA ALA A 252 14.52 0.22 -8.89
C ALA A 252 15.96 -0.03 -9.38
N ASN A 253 16.23 0.26 -10.65
CA ASN A 253 17.56 0.13 -11.23
C ASN A 253 18.57 1.04 -10.56
N ALA A 254 18.21 2.27 -10.19
CA ALA A 254 19.09 3.16 -9.44
C ALA A 254 19.46 2.59 -8.06
N THR A 255 18.53 1.88 -7.41
CA THR A 255 18.76 1.22 -6.12
C THR A 255 19.65 -0.01 -6.26
N LEU A 256 19.39 -0.86 -7.25
CA LEU A 256 20.19 -2.05 -7.54
C LEU A 256 21.62 -1.66 -7.98
N LYS A 257 21.74 -0.66 -8.85
CA LYS A 257 23.02 -0.14 -9.32
C LYS A 257 23.89 0.35 -8.17
N PHE A 258 23.33 1.01 -7.17
CA PHE A 258 24.06 1.40 -5.97
C PHE A 258 24.76 0.21 -5.29
N PHE A 259 24.07 -0.93 -5.14
CA PHE A 259 24.65 -2.12 -4.51
C PHE A 259 25.72 -2.79 -5.38
N VAL A 260 25.49 -2.86 -6.69
CA VAL A 260 26.46 -3.40 -7.65
C VAL A 260 27.71 -2.55 -7.69
N ASP A 261 27.57 -1.23 -7.84
CA ASP A 261 28.69 -0.28 -7.86
C ASP A 261 29.44 -0.30 -6.52
N PHE A 262 28.73 -0.44 -5.38
CA PHE A 262 29.36 -0.61 -4.07
C PHE A 262 30.21 -1.88 -4.02
N CYS A 263 29.71 -3.00 -4.53
CA CYS A 263 30.45 -4.25 -4.57
C CYS A 263 31.66 -4.19 -5.49
N HIS A 264 31.49 -3.67 -6.71
CA HIS A 264 32.58 -3.47 -7.67
C HIS A 264 33.67 -2.56 -7.11
N SER A 265 33.30 -1.50 -6.37
CA SER A 265 34.28 -0.60 -5.75
C SER A 265 35.18 -1.29 -4.71
N HIS A 266 34.71 -2.40 -4.13
CA HIS A 266 35.45 -3.25 -3.20
C HIS A 266 36.03 -4.51 -3.88
N GLY A 267 36.04 -4.56 -5.22
CA GLY A 267 36.59 -5.70 -5.98
C GLY A 267 35.74 -6.97 -5.91
N MET A 268 34.47 -6.87 -5.51
CA MET A 268 33.57 -8.01 -5.39
C MET A 268 32.75 -8.23 -6.66
N ALA A 269 32.61 -9.49 -7.07
CA ALA A 269 31.83 -9.84 -8.25
C ALA A 269 30.33 -9.65 -7.98
N SER A 270 29.66 -8.83 -8.78
CA SER A 270 28.26 -8.47 -8.52
C SER A 270 27.43 -8.25 -9.77
N SER A 271 26.15 -8.64 -9.67
CA SER A 271 25.11 -8.38 -10.66
C SER A 271 23.76 -8.12 -9.97
N SER A 272 22.77 -7.68 -10.72
CA SER A 272 21.43 -7.42 -10.22
C SER A 272 20.34 -7.87 -11.16
N MET A 273 19.21 -8.31 -10.61
CA MET A 273 18.01 -8.66 -11.37
C MET A 273 16.78 -7.94 -10.84
N LEU A 274 15.89 -7.56 -11.74
CA LEU A 274 14.68 -6.82 -11.45
C LEU A 274 13.49 -7.48 -12.14
N SER A 275 12.44 -7.79 -11.39
CA SER A 275 11.17 -8.26 -11.94
C SER A 275 9.98 -7.39 -11.50
N PHE A 276 8.94 -7.41 -12.33
CA PHE A 276 7.69 -6.70 -12.12
C PHE A 276 6.51 -7.67 -12.29
N GLY A 277 5.56 -7.64 -11.36
CA GLY A 277 4.34 -8.45 -11.49
C GLY A 277 3.23 -8.00 -10.56
N THR A 278 2.19 -8.80 -10.44
CA THR A 278 0.98 -8.45 -9.65
C THR A 278 1.08 -8.87 -8.18
N ASP A 279 1.94 -9.84 -7.86
CA ASP A 279 2.19 -10.33 -6.50
C ASP A 279 3.70 -10.34 -6.20
N VAL A 280 4.12 -9.75 -5.07
CA VAL A 280 5.55 -9.66 -4.70
C VAL A 280 6.11 -11.05 -4.40
N VAL A 281 5.37 -11.91 -3.70
CA VAL A 281 5.88 -13.21 -3.24
C VAL A 281 6.10 -14.13 -4.44
N ASP A 282 5.14 -14.18 -5.36
CA ASP A 282 5.29 -14.96 -6.60
C ASP A 282 6.51 -14.48 -7.40
N GLN A 283 6.63 -13.17 -7.61
CA GLN A 283 7.72 -12.59 -8.40
C GLN A 283 9.10 -12.75 -7.77
N VAL A 284 9.23 -12.60 -6.44
CA VAL A 284 10.49 -12.88 -5.75
C VAL A 284 10.83 -14.37 -5.87
N THR A 285 9.85 -15.25 -5.73
CA THR A 285 10.08 -16.71 -5.81
C THR A 285 10.54 -17.12 -7.21
N GLU A 286 9.89 -16.61 -8.25
CA GLU A 286 10.27 -16.82 -9.66
C GLU A 286 11.70 -16.32 -9.92
N LEU A 287 12.00 -15.09 -9.48
CA LEU A 287 13.33 -14.49 -9.63
C LEU A 287 14.42 -15.27 -8.86
N CYS A 288 14.10 -15.80 -7.67
CA CYS A 288 15.01 -16.66 -6.92
C CYS A 288 15.28 -17.98 -7.66
N ASN A 289 14.23 -18.60 -8.21
CA ASN A 289 14.37 -19.83 -8.99
C ASN A 289 15.19 -19.61 -10.27
N GLU A 290 14.98 -18.50 -10.98
CA GLU A 290 15.80 -18.11 -12.13
C GLU A 290 17.26 -17.86 -11.74
N THR A 291 17.48 -17.15 -10.62
CA THR A 291 18.83 -16.89 -10.09
C THR A 291 19.53 -18.19 -9.72
N SER A 292 18.82 -19.13 -9.07
CA SER A 292 19.39 -20.43 -8.69
C SER A 292 19.75 -21.31 -9.89
N ARG A 293 19.08 -21.14 -11.04
CA ARG A 293 19.46 -21.83 -12.28
C ARG A 293 20.76 -21.27 -12.87
N GLN A 294 20.98 -19.97 -12.76
CA GLN A 294 22.21 -19.32 -13.23
C GLN A 294 23.37 -19.50 -12.25
N TYR A 295 23.07 -19.55 -10.95
CA TYR A 295 24.04 -19.69 -9.86
C TYR A 295 23.60 -20.85 -8.93
N PRO A 296 23.96 -22.11 -9.25
CA PRO A 296 23.50 -23.29 -8.52
C PRO A 296 23.89 -23.30 -7.04
N ASN A 297 25.02 -22.69 -6.70
CA ASN A 297 25.56 -22.58 -5.35
C ASN A 297 25.12 -21.27 -4.67
N SER A 298 23.81 -20.99 -4.67
CA SER A 298 23.25 -19.75 -4.13
C SER A 298 22.58 -19.92 -2.76
N ILE A 299 22.81 -18.94 -1.88
CA ILE A 299 22.10 -18.80 -0.61
C ILE A 299 21.40 -17.45 -0.60
N PHE A 300 20.11 -17.43 -0.25
CA PHE A 300 19.29 -16.24 -0.27
C PHE A 300 19.29 -15.54 1.09
N PHE A 301 19.46 -14.23 1.09
CA PHE A 301 19.48 -13.38 2.27
C PHE A 301 18.47 -12.25 2.11
N THR A 302 17.74 -11.96 3.18
CA THR A 302 16.95 -10.73 3.28
C THR A 302 17.10 -10.12 4.65
N SER A 303 16.98 -8.81 4.76
CA SER A 303 16.92 -8.13 6.05
C SER A 303 15.47 -7.86 6.44
N LYS A 304 15.18 -8.11 7.72
CA LYS A 304 13.88 -7.85 8.34
C LYS A 304 14.05 -6.78 9.41
N LEU A 305 13.30 -5.70 9.28
CA LEU A 305 13.23 -4.65 10.29
C LEU A 305 12.56 -5.21 11.55
N ILE A 306 13.24 -5.13 12.69
CA ILE A 306 12.69 -5.43 14.01
C ILE A 306 12.61 -4.12 14.79
N PHE A 307 11.40 -3.69 15.08
CA PHE A 307 11.14 -2.49 15.87
C PHE A 307 11.26 -2.78 17.36
N GLU A 308 11.79 -1.84 18.14
CA GLU A 308 11.92 -1.97 19.60
C GLU A 308 10.59 -2.19 20.35
N SER A 309 9.47 -1.65 19.82
CA SER A 309 8.13 -1.86 20.35
C SER A 309 7.30 -2.79 19.46
N ASP A 310 7.51 -4.10 19.61
CA ASP A 310 6.81 -5.13 18.83
C ASP A 310 5.36 -5.37 19.32
N ASN A 311 4.48 -4.38 19.11
CA ASN A 311 3.05 -4.49 19.44
C ASN A 311 2.31 -5.40 18.43
N TRP A 312 1.26 -6.09 18.89
CA TRP A 312 0.42 -6.98 18.05
C TRP A 312 -0.08 -6.28 16.77
N PHE A 313 -0.42 -4.99 16.87
CA PHE A 313 -0.86 -4.17 15.74
C PHE A 313 0.24 -3.95 14.68
N ALA A 314 1.49 -3.74 15.11
CA ALA A 314 2.65 -3.58 14.22
C ALA A 314 2.96 -4.90 13.48
N ARG A 315 2.84 -6.05 14.16
CA ARG A 315 3.01 -7.38 13.53
C ARG A 315 1.98 -7.65 12.44
N LEU A 316 0.72 -7.29 12.68
CA LEU A 316 -0.35 -7.47 11.70
C LEU A 316 -0.10 -6.67 10.41
N LEU A 317 0.54 -5.50 10.52
CA LEU A 317 0.79 -4.57 9.42
C LEU A 317 2.07 -4.87 8.63
N HIS A 318 3.15 -5.34 9.27
CA HIS A 318 4.49 -5.34 8.66
C HIS A 318 5.16 -6.72 8.48
N ASN A 319 4.52 -7.83 8.85
CA ASN A 319 5.28 -9.04 9.20
C ASN A 319 4.98 -10.33 8.41
N GLN A 320 4.58 -10.28 7.13
CA GLN A 320 4.20 -11.51 6.39
C GLN A 320 5.00 -11.81 5.11
N ALA A 321 5.53 -10.82 4.39
CA ALA A 321 6.15 -11.07 3.09
C ALA A 321 7.44 -11.92 3.18
N ALA A 322 8.41 -11.54 4.03
CA ALA A 322 9.67 -12.27 4.16
C ALA A 322 9.48 -13.73 4.63
N LEU A 323 8.53 -13.96 5.56
CA LEU A 323 8.21 -15.30 6.05
C LEU A 323 7.46 -16.14 5.00
N ALA A 324 6.58 -15.52 4.21
CA ALA A 324 5.90 -16.19 3.12
C ALA A 324 6.87 -16.60 2.00
N ILE A 325 7.79 -15.70 1.62
CA ILE A 325 8.86 -15.97 0.66
C ILE A 325 9.75 -17.09 1.19
N GLN A 326 10.22 -17.01 2.44
CA GLN A 326 11.05 -18.04 3.05
C GLN A 326 10.38 -19.42 3.02
N ARG A 327 9.10 -19.48 3.44
CA ARG A 327 8.35 -20.74 3.41
C ARG A 327 8.30 -21.33 2.00
N ARG A 328 8.07 -20.50 0.98
CA ARG A 328 7.95 -20.96 -0.41
C ARG A 328 9.29 -21.41 -0.99
N LEU A 329 10.36 -20.64 -0.76
CA LEU A 329 11.71 -21.02 -1.19
C LEU A 329 12.16 -22.34 -0.55
N HIS A 330 11.87 -22.54 0.74
CA HIS A 330 12.18 -23.81 1.40
C HIS A 330 11.42 -25.00 0.81
N PHE A 331 10.17 -24.81 0.36
CA PHE A 331 9.43 -25.86 -0.35
C PHE A 331 10.09 -26.21 -1.70
N ASP A 332 10.68 -25.23 -2.37
CA ASP A 332 11.43 -25.40 -3.62
C ASP A 332 12.88 -25.90 -3.40
N GLY A 333 13.27 -26.20 -2.15
CA GLY A 333 14.61 -26.65 -1.78
C GLY A 333 15.67 -25.55 -1.71
N LEU A 334 15.28 -24.28 -1.84
CA LEU A 334 16.16 -23.13 -1.78
C LEU A 334 16.30 -22.61 -0.33
N GLN A 335 17.54 -22.35 0.08
CA GLN A 335 17.84 -21.89 1.44
C GLN A 335 17.73 -20.36 1.55
N MET A 336 16.92 -19.88 2.50
CA MET A 336 16.77 -18.45 2.77
C MET A 336 17.02 -18.12 4.24
N VAL A 337 17.90 -17.14 4.47
CA VAL A 337 18.26 -16.61 5.78
C VAL A 337 17.66 -15.22 5.96
N VAL A 338 16.89 -15.02 7.04
CA VAL A 338 16.28 -13.74 7.40
C VAL A 338 17.12 -13.08 8.50
N LEU A 339 17.74 -11.95 8.18
CA LEU A 339 18.61 -11.22 9.10
C LEU A 339 17.82 -10.15 9.86
N PRO A 340 17.80 -10.17 11.20
CA PRO A 340 17.17 -9.12 11.98
C PRO A 340 17.98 -7.82 11.88
N MET A 341 17.31 -6.70 11.59
CA MET A 341 17.89 -5.36 11.66
C MET A 341 17.07 -4.53 12.63
N LYS A 342 17.69 -4.10 13.73
CA LYS A 342 17.02 -3.32 14.77
C LYS A 342 16.85 -1.87 14.32
N VAL A 343 15.63 -1.34 14.39
CA VAL A 343 15.24 0.01 13.93
C VAL A 343 14.40 0.76 14.96
#